data_AF-A0A090WP29-F1
#
_entry.id   AF-A0A090WP29-F1
#
_cell.length_a   1.000
_cell.length_b   1.000
_cell.length_c   1.000
_cell.angle_alpha   90.00
_cell.angle_beta   90.00
_cell.angle_gamma   90.00
#
_symmetry.space_group_name_H-M   'P 1'
#
loop_
_entity.id
_entity.type
_entity.pdbx_description
1 polymer ?
#
loop_
_entity_poly.entity_id
_entity_poly.type
_entity_poly.pdbx_seq_one_letter_code
_entity_poly.pdbx_strand_id
1 'polypeptide(L)' 'MKYLITILTIAAFTSILLGFFLEVDYAQKLIGFGGVTGLFLVVFPIFSYYRWKDKDPKDYMLTKENLEKMNASQRDKKS' A
#
# COMPACT_ATOMS: atom_id res chain seq x y z
N MET A 1 -3.63 4.77 -12.27
CA MET A 1 -3.21 4.96 -10.86
C MET A 1 -1.96 4.16 -10.48
N LYS A 2 -1.79 2.90 -10.92
CA LYS A 2 -0.58 2.11 -10.64
C LYS A 2 0.73 2.87 -10.93
N TYR A 3 0.86 3.46 -12.12
CA TYR A 3 2.07 4.22 -12.49
C TYR A 3 2.29 5.49 -11.66
N LEU A 4 1.21 6.19 -11.29
CA LEU A 4 1.30 7.39 -10.44
C LEU A 4 1.88 7.04 -9.06
N ILE A 5 1.37 5.97 -8.44
CA ILE A 5 1.86 5.50 -7.15
C ILE A 5 3.31 5.06 -7.27
N THR A 6 3.67 4.32 -8.31
CA THR A 6 5.06 3.90 -8.55
C THR A 6 6.00 5.09 -8.71
N ILE A 7 5.61 6.12 -9.47
CA ILE A 7 6.42 7.34 -9.64
C ILE A 7 6.59 8.08 -8.32
N LEU A 8 5.51 8.24 -7.53
CA LEU A 8 5.57 8.88 -6.21
C LEU A 8 6.46 8.12 -5.23
N THR A 9 6.37 6.78 -5.23
CA THR A 9 7.24 5.93 -4.41
C THR A 9 8.69 6.10 -4.81
N ILE A 10 9.02 6.05 -6.11
CA ILE A 10 10.39 6.25 -6.60
C ILE A 10 10.90 7.65 -6.21
N ALA A 11 10.11 8.70 -6.42
CA ALA A 11 10.47 10.06 -6.05
C ALA A 11 10.78 10.20 -4.55
N ALA A 12 9.96 9.59 -3.69
CA ALA A 12 10.17 9.60 -2.25
C ALA A 12 11.45 8.84 -1.83
N PHE A 13 11.70 7.66 -2.41
CA PHE A 13 12.96 6.93 -2.19
C PHE A 13 14.17 7.73 -2.67
N THR A 14 14.06 8.41 -3.81
CA THR A 14 15.13 9.25 -4.34
C THR A 14 15.44 10.42 -3.40
N SER A 15 14.42 11.08 -2.83
CA SER A 15 14.62 12.12 -1.81
C SER A 15 15.29 11.61 -0.54
N ILE A 16 14.97 10.39 -0.09
CA ILE A 16 15.62 9.79 1.08
C ILE A 16 17.09 9.48 0.78
N LEU A 17 17.37 8.89 -0.40
CA LEU A 17 18.73 8.61 -0.84
C LEU A 17 19.55 9.90 -0.96
N LEU A 18 19.00 10.92 -1.61
CA LEU A 18 19.66 12.23 -1.73
C LEU A 18 19.93 12.84 -0.36
N GLY A 19 18.99 12.74 0.59
CA GLY A 19 19.23 13.20 1.97
C GLY A 19 20.29 12.40 2.72
N PHE A 20 20.60 11.16 2.31
CA PHE A 20 21.71 10.38 2.88
C PHE A 20 23.06 10.68 2.23
N PHE A 21 23.07 11.00 0.93
CA PHE A 21 24.31 11.25 0.18
C PHE A 21 24.73 12.72 0.16
N LEU A 22 23.80 13.67 0.31
CA LEU A 22 24.13 15.09 0.38
C LEU A 22 24.34 15.52 1.85
N GLU A 23 25.58 15.89 2.18
CA GLU A 23 25.93 16.58 3.44
C GLU A 23 25.48 18.05 3.40
N VAL A 24 24.18 18.27 3.51
CA VAL A 24 23.59 19.61 3.54
C VAL A 24 22.77 19.79 4.81
N ASP A 25 22.76 20.99 5.40
CA ASP A 25 22.08 21.27 6.68
C ASP A 25 20.58 20.90 6.70
N TYR A 26 19.95 20.82 5.53
CA TYR A 26 18.54 20.41 5.38
C TYR A 26 18.35 18.96 4.95
N ALA A 27 19.40 18.14 4.93
CA ALA A 27 19.36 16.71 4.61
C ALA A 27 18.34 15.95 5.49
N GLN A 28 18.32 16.22 6.79
CA GLN A 28 17.38 15.60 7.71
C GLN A 28 15.92 16.01 7.43
N LYS A 29 15.70 17.25 6.94
CA LYS A 29 14.38 17.71 6.49
C LYS A 29 13.96 17.04 5.18
N LEU A 30 14.90 16.79 4.25
CA LEU A 30 14.65 16.04 3.01
C LEU A 30 14.25 14.60 3.29
N ILE A 31 14.92 13.93 4.24
CA ILE A 31 14.56 12.57 4.68
C ILE A 31 13.18 12.57 5.34
N GLY A 32 12.91 13.53 6.23
CA GLY A 32 11.61 13.66 6.89
C GLY A 32 10.46 13.94 5.90
N PHE A 33 10.68 14.85 4.95
CA PHE A 33 9.68 15.19 3.93
C PHE A 33 9.47 14.07 2.92
N GLY A 34 10.54 13.43 2.43
CA GLY A 34 10.46 12.31 1.50
C GLY A 34 9.85 11.05 2.14
N GLY A 35 10.30 10.71 3.35
CA GLY A 35 9.84 9.53 4.08
C GLY A 35 8.47 9.71 4.74
N VAL A 36 8.33 10.67 5.66
CA VAL A 36 7.11 10.80 6.47
C VAL A 36 5.98 11.42 5.66
N THR A 37 6.23 12.56 5.01
CA THR A 37 5.19 13.25 4.24
C THR A 37 4.93 12.56 2.90
N GLY A 38 5.98 12.15 2.19
CA GLY A 38 5.87 11.49 0.89
C GLY A 38 5.32 10.06 0.98
N LEU A 39 6.00 9.16 1.69
CA LEU A 39 5.58 7.76 1.72
C LEU A 39 4.35 7.53 2.62
N PHE A 40 4.38 8.06 3.84
CA PHE A 40 3.35 7.75 4.83
C PHE A 40 2.05 8.53 4.63
N LEU A 41 2.12 9.84 4.36
CA LEU A 41 0.90 10.65 4.22
C LEU A 41 0.33 10.68 2.81
N VAL A 42 1.11 10.39 1.77
CA VAL A 42 0.63 10.47 0.38
C VAL A 42 0.58 9.08 -0.26
N VAL A 43 1.71 8.38 -0.35
CA VAL A 43 1.77 7.09 -1.07
C VAL A 43 0.89 6.04 -0.41
N PHE A 44 0.95 5.89 0.92
CA PHE A 44 0.19 4.90 1.66
C PHE A 44 -1.34 5.04 1.52
N PRO A 45 -1.96 6.20 1.79
CA PRO A 45 -3.41 6.34 1.65
C PRO A 45 -3.87 6.21 0.19
N ILE A 46 -3.12 6.74 -0.78
CA ILE A 46 -3.44 6.59 -2.20
C ILE A 46 -3.34 5.12 -2.63
N PHE A 47 -2.31 4.41 -2.16
CA PHE A 47 -2.14 2.99 -2.42
C PHE A 47 -3.25 2.16 -1.80
N SER A 48 -3.57 2.40 -0.53
CA SER A 48 -4.64 1.71 0.17
C SER A 48 -5.98 1.91 -0.54
N TYR A 49 -6.32 3.15 -0.87
CA TYR A 49 -7.55 3.47 -1.60
C TYR A 49 -7.61 2.77 -2.96
N TYR A 50 -6.53 2.83 -3.75
CA TYR A 50 -6.47 2.18 -5.05
C TYR A 50 -6.61 0.65 -4.93
N ARG A 51 -5.98 0.03 -3.92
CA ARG A 51 -5.99 -1.42 -3.73
C ARG A 51 -7.33 -1.94 -3.19
N TRP A 52 -8.03 -1.13 -2.41
CA TRP A 52 -9.30 -1.48 -1.78
C TRP A 52 -10.53 -1.14 -2.64
N LYS A 53 -10.38 -0.26 -3.65
CA LYS A 53 -11.48 0.18 -4.54
C LYS A 53 -12.29 -0.96 -5.16
N ASP A 54 -11.64 -2.05 -5.55
CA ASP A 54 -12.27 -3.17 -6.26
C ASP A 54 -12.56 -4.38 -5.35
N LYS A 55 -12.46 -4.22 -4.02
CA LYS A 55 -12.69 -5.30 -3.05
C LYS A 55 -13.97 -5.05 -2.26
N ASP A 56 -14.90 -6.00 -2.30
CA ASP A 56 -16.05 -5.98 -1.38
C ASP A 56 -15.58 -6.45 0.01
N PRO A 57 -15.70 -5.63 1.07
CA PRO A 57 -15.35 -6.04 2.42
C PRO A 57 -16.13 -7.29 2.89
N LYS A 58 -17.34 -7.52 2.36
CA LYS A 58 -18.17 -8.69 2.69
C LYS A 58 -17.50 -10.00 2.32
N ASP A 59 -16.72 -10.05 1.23
CA ASP A 59 -15.99 -11.25 0.81
C ASP A 59 -14.87 -11.63 1.78
N TYR A 60 -14.47 -10.71 2.66
CA TYR A 60 -13.41 -10.93 3.66
C TYR A 60 -13.95 -11.13 5.07
N MET A 61 -15.28 -11.02 5.27
CA MET A 61 -15.91 -11.25 6.57
C MET A 61 -16.27 -12.72 6.76
N LEU A 62 -16.03 -13.24 7.98
CA LEU A 62 -16.48 -14.55 8.43
C LEU A 62 -17.99 -14.54 8.69
N THR A 63 -18.78 -14.37 7.64
CA THR A 63 -20.23 -14.53 7.68
C THR A 63 -20.58 -16.01 7.54
N LYS A 64 -21.77 -16.41 8.02
CA LYS A 64 -22.25 -17.79 7.85
C LYS A 64 -22.26 -18.21 6.37
N GLU A 65 -22.67 -17.31 5.48
CA GLU A 65 -22.74 -17.56 4.04
C GLU A 65 -21.35 -17.80 3.42
N ASN A 66 -20.33 -17.02 3.81
CA ASN A 66 -18.96 -17.23 3.32
C ASN A 66 -18.33 -18.50 3.87
N LEU A 67 -18.60 -18.82 5.14
CA LEU A 67 -18.15 -20.07 5.76
C LEU A 67 -18.79 -21.29 5.08
N GLU A 68 -20.08 -21.24 4.74
CA GLU A 68 -20.76 -22.29 3.98
C GLU A 68 -20.19 -22.43 2.56
N LYS A 69 -19.95 -21.32 1.85
CA LYS A 69 -19.28 -21.32 0.53
C LYS A 69 -17.89 -21.95 0.60
N MET A 70 -17.09 -21.62 1.61
CA MET A 70 -15.78 -22.22 1.84
C MET A 70 -15.90 -23.73 2.10
N ASN A 71 -16.82 -24.16 2.95
CA ASN A 71 -17.03 -25.58 3.24
C ASN A 71 -17.52 -26.39 2.03
N ALA A 72 -18.42 -25.82 1.21
CA ALA A 72 -18.91 -26.45 -0.01
C ALA A 72 -17.78 -26.63 -1.04
N SER A 73 -17.01 -25.57 -1.32
CA SER A 73 -15.87 -25.64 -2.25
C SER A 73 -14.75 -26.61 -1.81
N GLN A 74 -14.58 -26.83 -0.50
CA GLN A 74 -13.65 -27.82 0.04
C GLN A 74 -14.16 -29.26 -0.13
N ARG A 75 -15.48 -29.48 -0.09
CA ARG A 75 -16.09 -30.80 -0.34
C ARG A 75 -15.99 -31.19 -1.81
N ASP A 76 -16.24 -30.25 -2.72
CA ASP A 76 -16.15 -30.49 -4.17
C ASP A 76 -14.73 -30.77 -4.65
N LYS A 77 -13.71 -30.17 -4.02
CA LYS A 77 -12.29 -30.46 -4.34
C LYS A 77 -11.79 -31.82 -3.85
N LYS A 78 -12.55 -32.49 -2.98
CA LYS A 78 -12.16 -33.76 -2.36
C LYS A 78 -12.85 -34.96 -3.04
N SER A 79 -13.82 -34.71 -3.91
CA SER A 79 -14.46 -35.70 -4.80
C SER A 79 -13.73 -35.80 -6.12
#